data_AF-A0A3D2FE76-F1
#
_entry.id   AF-A0A3D2FE76-F1
#
_cell.length_a   1.000
_cell.length_b   1.000
_cell.length_c   1.000
_cell.angle_alpha   90.00
_cell.angle_beta   90.00
_cell.angle_gamma   90.00
#
_symmetry.space_group_name_H-M   'P 1'
#
loop_
_entity.id
_entity.type
_entity.pdbx_description
1 polymer ?
#
loop_
_entity_poly.entity_id
_entity_poly.type
_entity_poly.pdbx_seq_one_letter_code
_entity_poly.pdbx_strand_id
1 'polypeptide(L)' 'MKARVKWVEQVSFLGETESGHAVLMDGSPAAGGRNLGPRPMEMLL' A
#
# COMPACT_ATOMS: atom_id res chain seq x y z
N MET A 1 -5.19 4.63 17.54
CA MET A 1 -4.86 4.83 16.12
C MET A 1 -5.52 3.70 15.34
N LYS A 2 -6.47 3.98 14.45
CA LYS A 2 -7.01 2.98 13.52
C LYS A 2 -6.66 3.38 12.10
N ALA A 3 -6.31 2.39 11.30
CA ALA A 3 -6.10 2.54 9.87
C ALA A 3 -6.91 1.44 9.17
N ARG A 4 -7.41 1.74 7.99
CA ARG A 4 -8.05 0.78 7.10
C ARG A 4 -7.07 0.43 6.00
N VAL A 5 -6.90 -0.85 5.72
CA VAL A 5 -6.18 -1.31 4.54
C VAL A 5 -7.20 -1.92 3.59
N LYS A 6 -7.21 -1.42 2.35
CA LYS A 6 -8.00 -1.98 1.26
C LYS A 6 -7.05 -2.62 0.26
N TRP A 7 -7.31 -3.89 -0.06
CA TRP A 7 -6.72 -4.50 -1.25
C TRP A 7 -7.44 -3.92 -2.47
N VAL A 8 -6.70 -3.21 -3.32
CA VAL A 8 -7.28 -2.57 -4.50
C VAL A 8 -7.29 -3.56 -5.63
N GLU A 9 -6.11 -4.00 -6.08
CA GLU A 9 -5.93 -5.06 -7.08
C GLU A 9 -4.48 -5.58 -7.04
N GLN A 10 -4.21 -6.71 -7.72
CA GLN A 10 -2.87 -7.31 -7.84
C GLN A 10 -2.10 -7.34 -6.51
N VAL A 11 -0.89 -6.79 -6.43
CA VAL A 11 -0.12 -6.66 -5.17
C VAL A 11 -0.13 -5.20 -4.69
N SER A 12 -1.29 -4.54 -4.78
CA SER A 12 -1.46 -3.13 -4.45
C SER A 12 -2.47 -2.89 -3.31
N PHE A 13 -2.05 -2.11 -2.32
CA PHE A 13 -2.76 -1.85 -1.08
C PHE A 13 -2.94 -0.34 -0.87
N LEU A 14 -4.16 0.07 -0.55
CA LEU A 14 -4.46 1.44 -0.14
C LEU A 14 -4.64 1.47 1.38
N GLY A 15 -3.72 2.14 2.07
CA GLY A 15 -3.82 2.42 3.49
C GLY A 15 -4.46 3.79 3.71
N GLU A 16 -5.55 3.84 4.47
CA GLU A 16 -6.23 5.08 4.84
C GLU A 16 -6.23 5.24 6.37
N THR A 17 -5.84 6.41 6.84
CA THR A 17 -5.92 6.79 8.25
C THR A 17 -7.29 7.40 8.56
N GLU A 18 -7.71 7.35 9.83
CA GLU A 18 -8.95 8.05 10.27
C GLU A 18 -8.92 9.57 10.02
N SER A 19 -7.73 10.16 9.90
CA SER A 19 -7.56 11.59 9.57
C SER A 19 -7.74 11.92 8.08
N GLY A 20 -8.00 10.91 7.23
CA GLY A 20 -8.21 11.08 5.79
C GLY A 20 -6.95 11.02 4.92
N HIS A 21 -5.76 10.84 5.51
CA HIS A 21 -4.54 10.61 4.74
C HIS A 21 -4.54 9.19 4.15
N ALA A 22 -4.20 9.09 2.87
CA ALA A 22 -4.11 7.84 2.14
C ALA A 22 -2.68 7.60 1.63
N VAL A 23 -2.24 6.35 1.65
CA VAL A 23 -0.94 5.89 1.13
C VAL A 23 -1.17 4.68 0.24
N LEU A 24 -0.71 4.77 -1.00
CA LEU A 24 -0.67 3.63 -1.92
C LEU A 24 0.64 2.87 -1.73
N MET A 25 0.55 1.59 -1.40
CA MET A 25 1.67 0.67 -1.37
C MET A 25 1.49 -0.34 -2.50
N ASP A 26 2.55 -0.64 -3.23
CA ASP A 26 2.44 -1.54 -4.37
C ASP A 26 3.67 -2.42 -4.51
N GLY A 27 3.45 -3.68 -4.87
CA GLY A 27 4.49 -4.67 -5.07
C GLY A 27 5.40 -4.36 -6.26
N SER A 28 6.52 -5.08 -6.34
CA SER A 28 7.40 -5.01 -7.51
C SER A 28 6.75 -5.70 -8.71
N PRO A 29 7.12 -5.33 -9.95
CA PRO A 29 6.62 -6.01 -11.15
C PRO A 29 6.91 -7.52 -11.15
N ALA A 30 8.07 -7.93 -10.60
CA ALA A 30 8.43 -9.34 -10.48
C ALA A 30 7.53 -10.13 -9.52
N ALA A 31 6.90 -9.46 -8.55
CA ALA A 31 5.94 -10.06 -7.63
C ALA A 31 4.48 -9.90 -8.11
N GLY A 32 4.25 -9.34 -9.31
CA GLY A 32 2.91 -9.09 -9.85
C GLY A 32 2.31 -7.73 -9.47
N GLY A 33 3.08 -6.83 -8.86
CA GLY A 33 2.69 -5.43 -8.64
C GLY A 33 2.94 -4.55 -9.85
N ARG A 34 2.59 -3.26 -9.74
CA ARG A 34 2.68 -2.29 -10.84
C ARG A 34 3.74 -1.21 -10.61
N ASN A 35 4.48 -1.31 -9.51
CA ASN A 35 5.46 -0.33 -9.07
C ASN A 35 4.91 1.10 -8.90
N LEU A 36 3.67 1.24 -8.45
CA LEU A 36 2.98 2.55 -8.30
C LEU A 36 3.18 3.21 -6.93
N GLY A 37 3.89 2.56 -6.02
CA GLY A 37 4.17 3.06 -4.68
C GLY A 37 5.30 2.28 -4.01
N PRO A 38 5.71 2.70 -2.80
CA PRO A 38 6.68 1.98 -2.00
C PRO A 38 6.17 0.58 -1.65
N ARG A 39 7.10 -0.35 -1.39
CA ARG A 39 6.75 -1.67 -0.88
C ARG A 39 6.30 -1.55 0.57
N PRO A 40 5.34 -2.37 1.03
CA PRO A 40 4.95 -2.38 2.44
C PRO A 40 6.14 -2.55 3.40
N MET A 41 7.14 -3.34 3.01
CA MET A 41 8.34 -3.55 3.83
C MET A 41 9.32 -2.38 3.83
N GLU A 42 9.29 -1.50 2.82
CA GLU A 42 10.15 -0.29 2.79
C GLU A 42 9.62 0.81 3.73
N MET A 43 8.36 0.69 4.15
CA MET A 43 7.68 1.63 5.05
C MET A 43 7.87 1.29 6.53
N LEU A 44 8.44 0.12 6.82
CA LEU A 44 8.71 -0.35 8.18
C LEU A 44 10.15 0.03 8.56
N LEU A 45 10.32 0.60 9.75
CA LEU A 45 11.62 0.91 10.34
C LEU A 45 12.02 -0.16 11.37
#